data_AF-A0A315DFJ7-F1
#
_entry.id   AF-A0A315DFJ7-F1
#
_cell.length_a   1.000
_cell.length_b   1.000
_cell.length_c   1.000
_cell.angle_alpha   90.00
_cell.angle_beta   90.00
_cell.angle_gamma   90.00
#
_symmetry.space_group_name_H-M   'P 1'
#
loop_
_entity.id
_entity.type
_entity.pdbx_description
1 polymer ?
#
loop_
_entity_poly.entity_id
_entity_poly.type
_entity_poly.pdbx_seq_one_letter_code
_entity_poly.pdbx_strand_id
1 'polypeptide(L)'
;MFDVSQLSHFTGTERIYRISRRHLLTDGTKYLAEEAECFWMMDAVASHLSEIGTADWFALIRVKVQGSRATMVYEDGNGHEHDRQEIPVTDFPLPE
;
A
#
# COMPACT_ATOMS: atom_id res chain seq x y z
N MET A 1 13.10 -6.01 -13.66
CA MET A 1 12.59 -7.00 -12.68
C MET A 1 12.69 -6.32 -11.33
N PHE A 2 11.59 -6.26 -10.59
CA PHE A 2 11.51 -5.60 -9.30
C PHE A 2 12.59 -6.11 -8.33
N ASP A 3 13.39 -5.20 -7.75
CA ASP A 3 14.42 -5.51 -6.76
C ASP A 3 14.00 -4.98 -5.39
N VAL A 4 13.56 -5.91 -4.52
CA VAL A 4 13.08 -5.59 -3.17
C VAL A 4 14.14 -4.91 -2.31
N SER A 5 15.44 -5.14 -2.57
CA SER A 5 16.51 -4.56 -1.77
C SER A 5 16.56 -3.03 -1.90
N GLN A 6 16.11 -2.49 -3.04
CA GLN A 6 16.01 -1.04 -3.27
C GLN A 6 15.10 -0.35 -2.27
N LEU A 7 14.06 -1.05 -1.78
CA LEU A 7 13.12 -0.47 -0.82
C LEU A 7 13.79 -0.02 0.48
N SER A 8 14.83 -0.72 0.93
CA SER A 8 15.54 -0.38 2.16
C SER A 8 16.33 0.93 2.11
N HIS A 9 16.57 1.47 0.91
CA HIS A 9 17.29 2.73 0.72
C HIS A 9 16.40 3.97 0.85
N PHE A 10 15.07 3.82 0.88
CA PHE A 10 14.15 4.93 1.07
C PHE A 10 13.95 5.24 2.57
N THR A 11 14.84 6.07 3.12
CA THR A 11 14.80 6.51 4.53
C THR A 11 14.25 7.94 4.72
N GLY A 12 13.78 8.56 3.64
CA GLY A 12 13.20 9.89 3.60
C GLY A 12 12.46 10.11 2.28
N THR A 13 11.88 11.31 2.12
CA THR A 13 11.22 11.71 0.88
C THR A 13 11.70 13.11 0.50
N GLU A 14 12.22 13.26 -0.70
CA GLU A 14 12.61 14.55 -1.28
C GLU A 14 11.48 15.11 -2.15
N ARG A 15 10.70 14.22 -2.75
CA ARG A 15 9.58 14.57 -3.63
C ARG A 15 8.31 13.87 -3.19
N ILE A 16 7.20 14.50 -3.54
CA ILE A 16 5.85 13.99 -3.34
C ILE A 16 5.16 13.88 -4.69
N TYR A 17 4.47 12.77 -4.91
CA TYR A 17 3.87 12.45 -6.21
C TYR A 17 2.37 12.28 -6.05
N ARG A 18 1.61 13.06 -6.82
CA ARG A 18 0.16 13.06 -6.71
C ARG A 18 -0.45 11.93 -7.52
N ILE A 19 -1.27 11.10 -6.86
CA ILE A 19 -2.05 10.04 -7.52
C ILE A 19 -3.55 10.36 -7.58
N SER A 20 -4.02 11.29 -6.75
CA SER A 20 -5.39 11.80 -6.82
C SER A 20 -5.50 13.22 -6.25
N ARG A 21 -6.71 13.77 -6.15
CA ARG A 21 -6.92 15.12 -5.59
C ARG A 21 -6.43 15.24 -4.15
N ARG A 22 -6.47 14.17 -3.36
CA ARG A 22 -6.16 14.18 -1.91
C ARG A 22 -4.98 13.32 -1.51
N HIS A 23 -4.50 12.43 -2.39
CA HIS A 23 -3.49 11.43 -2.02
C HIS A 23 -2.16 11.67 -2.74
N LEU A 24 -1.08 11.48 -1.98
CA LEU A 24 0.31 11.69 -2.39
C LEU A 24 1.12 10.43 -2.03
N LEU A 25 2.10 10.13 -2.87
CA LEU A 25 3.12 9.11 -2.63
C LEU A 25 4.44 9.77 -2.29
N THR A 26 5.20 9.10 -1.44
CA THR A 26 6.63 9.35 -1.18
C THR A 26 7.49 8.72 -2.27
N ASP A 27 8.79 9.04 -2.31
CA ASP A 27 9.72 8.43 -3.27
C ASP A 27 9.70 6.89 -3.22
N GLY A 28 9.75 6.29 -2.03
CA GLY A 28 9.75 4.83 -1.89
C GLY A 28 8.42 4.16 -2.27
N THR A 29 7.29 4.78 -1.95
CA THR A 29 5.97 4.23 -2.34
C THR A 29 5.71 4.40 -3.82
N LYS A 30 6.20 5.47 -4.45
CA LYS A 30 6.16 5.60 -5.91
C LYS A 30 7.05 4.59 -6.61
N TYR A 31 8.28 4.39 -6.13
CA TYR A 31 9.18 3.36 -6.65
C TYR A 31 8.53 1.98 -6.60
N LEU A 32 7.93 1.62 -5.45
CA LEU A 32 7.19 0.37 -5.31
C LEU A 32 6.06 0.25 -6.34
N ALA A 33 5.23 1.30 -6.49
CA ALA A 33 4.12 1.28 -7.44
C ALA A 33 4.57 1.15 -8.90
N GLU A 34 5.69 1.77 -9.29
CA GLU A 34 6.22 1.72 -10.65
C GLU A 34 6.92 0.40 -10.95
N GLU A 35 7.84 -0.03 -10.08
CA GLU A 35 8.70 -1.19 -10.36
C GLU A 35 8.01 -2.54 -10.08
N ALA A 36 7.05 -2.57 -9.16
CA ALA A 36 6.20 -3.74 -8.91
C ALA A 36 4.83 -3.64 -9.61
N GLU A 37 4.66 -2.65 -10.48
CA GLU A 37 3.45 -2.41 -11.29
C GLU A 37 2.14 -2.41 -10.48
N CYS A 38 2.20 -1.98 -9.21
CA CYS A 38 1.13 -2.14 -8.23
C CYS A 38 0.37 -0.86 -7.88
N PHE A 39 0.16 0.05 -8.85
CA PHE A 39 -0.68 1.24 -8.64
C PHE A 39 -2.09 0.91 -8.14
N TRP A 40 -2.63 -0.26 -8.51
CA TRP A 40 -3.90 -0.76 -7.98
C TRP A 40 -3.92 -0.80 -6.45
N MET A 41 -2.79 -1.09 -5.82
CA MET A 41 -2.67 -1.18 -4.37
C MET A 41 -2.72 0.21 -3.74
N MET A 42 -2.07 1.19 -4.36
CA MET A 42 -2.12 2.58 -3.91
C MET A 42 -3.54 3.15 -4.02
N ASP A 43 -4.26 2.80 -5.09
CA ASP A 43 -5.66 3.16 -5.27
C ASP A 43 -6.58 2.46 -4.26
N ALA A 44 -6.36 1.18 -3.97
CA ALA A 44 -7.08 0.42 -2.95
C ALA A 44 -6.86 1.01 -1.54
N VAL A 45 -5.62 1.32 -1.17
CA VAL A 45 -5.34 2.01 0.11
C VAL A 45 -6.06 3.37 0.17
N ALA A 46 -5.90 4.20 -0.85
CA ALA A 46 -6.44 5.56 -0.86
C ALA A 46 -7.98 5.59 -0.81
N SER A 47 -8.64 4.73 -1.60
CA SER A 47 -10.10 4.64 -1.63
C SER A 47 -10.67 4.09 -0.33
N HIS A 48 -10.11 2.99 0.18
CA HIS A 48 -10.62 2.32 1.37
C HIS A 48 -10.44 3.17 2.63
N LEU A 49 -9.26 3.79 2.81
CA LEU A 49 -9.02 4.70 3.93
C LEU A 49 -9.91 5.95 3.88
N SER A 50 -10.26 6.41 2.68
CA SER A 50 -11.21 7.53 2.53
C SER A 50 -12.63 7.15 2.96
N GLU A 51 -13.01 5.88 2.84
CA GLU A 51 -14.32 5.36 3.23
C GLU A 51 -14.43 5.12 4.73
N ILE A 52 -13.45 4.44 5.32
CA ILE A 52 -13.48 4.09 6.75
C ILE A 52 -13.05 5.25 7.66
N GLY A 53 -12.33 6.25 7.11
CA GLY A 53 -11.85 7.41 7.82
C GLY A 53 -10.61 7.13 8.69
N THR A 54 -9.70 8.11 8.75
CA THR A 54 -8.38 7.96 9.41
C THR A 54 -8.07 9.07 10.41
N ALA A 55 -9.07 9.84 10.84
CA ALA A 55 -8.84 11.04 11.67
C ALA A 55 -8.25 10.74 13.06
N ASP A 56 -8.52 9.55 13.61
CA ASP A 56 -8.27 9.24 15.02
C ASP A 56 -7.27 8.08 15.23
N TRP A 57 -6.62 7.60 14.17
CA TRP A 57 -5.72 6.43 14.25
C TRP A 57 -4.64 6.41 13.17
N PHE A 58 -3.58 5.64 13.41
CA PHE A 58 -2.49 5.44 12.45
C PHE A 58 -2.78 4.23 11.56
N ALA A 59 -2.85 4.41 10.23
CA ALA A 59 -3.13 3.29 9.34
C ALA A 59 -1.86 2.51 8.96
N LEU A 60 -1.80 1.26 9.38
CA LEU A 60 -0.88 0.23 8.90
C LEU A 60 -1.66 -0.74 8.01
N ILE A 61 -1.20 -0.94 6.78
CA ILE A 61 -1.83 -1.86 5.83
C ILE A 61 -0.91 -3.03 5.61
N ARG A 62 -1.39 -4.24 5.90
CA ARG A 62 -0.71 -5.50 5.56
C ARG A 62 -1.33 -6.09 4.32
N VAL A 63 -0.51 -6.43 3.34
CA VAL A 63 -0.94 -7.12 2.13
C VAL A 63 -0.41 -8.54 2.21
N LYS A 64 -1.27 -9.55 2.06
CA LYS A 64 -0.85 -10.96 2.05
C LYS A 64 -1.22 -11.57 0.71
N VAL A 65 -0.23 -11.97 -0.08
CA VAL A 65 -0.43 -12.58 -1.39
C VAL A 65 -0.46 -14.10 -1.26
N GLN A 66 -1.49 -14.73 -1.85
CA GLN A 66 -1.67 -16.17 -1.92
C GLN A 66 -2.00 -16.58 -3.36
N GLY A 67 -0.97 -16.98 -4.10
CA GLY A 67 -1.08 -17.26 -5.53
C GLY A 67 -1.40 -15.97 -6.29
N SER A 68 -2.51 -15.95 -7.03
CA SER A 68 -2.97 -14.78 -7.78
C SER A 68 -3.99 -13.92 -7.01
N ARG A 69 -4.11 -14.09 -5.69
CA ARG A 69 -5.06 -13.34 -4.85
C ARG A 69 -4.30 -12.64 -3.73
N ALA A 70 -4.88 -11.58 -3.17
CA ALA A 70 -4.35 -10.97 -1.97
C ALA A 70 -5.44 -10.60 -0.98
N THR A 71 -5.07 -10.48 0.29
CA THR A 71 -5.90 -9.90 1.33
C THR A 71 -5.18 -8.68 1.87
N MET A 72 -5.85 -7.54 1.88
CA MET A 72 -5.38 -6.30 2.51
C MET A 72 -6.06 -6.14 3.87
N VAL A 73 -5.27 -5.97 4.92
CA VAL A 73 -5.74 -5.79 6.30
C VAL A 73 -5.35 -4.40 6.76
N TYR A 74 -6.31 -3.62 7.22
CA TYR A 74 -6.13 -2.25 7.67
C TYR A 74 -6.15 -2.24 9.21
N GLU A 75 -5.01 -1.96 9.83
CA GLU A 75 -4.82 -2.04 11.28
C GLU A 75 -4.16 -0.80 11.87
N ASP A 76 -4.29 -0.57 13.17
CA ASP A 76 -3.84 0.65 13.84
C ASP A 76 -2.35 0.71 14.22
N GLY A 77 -1.59 -0.33 13.85
CA GLY A 77 -0.21 -0.53 14.30
C GLY A 77 -0.06 -1.06 15.72
N ASN A 78 -1.16 -1.18 16.49
CA ASN A 78 -1.20 -1.75 17.84
C ASN A 78 -1.89 -3.13 17.89
N GLY A 79 -2.09 -3.75 16.72
CA GLY A 79 -2.71 -5.07 16.59
C GLY A 79 -4.24 -5.05 16.53
N HIS A 80 -4.87 -3.87 16.39
CA HIS A 80 -6.31 -3.76 16.16
C HIS A 80 -6.60 -3.67 14.66
N GLU A 81 -7.24 -4.70 14.10
CA GLU A 81 -7.77 -4.69 12.74
C GLU A 81 -9.06 -3.85 12.70
N HIS A 82 -9.08 -2.83 11.85
CA HIS A 82 -10.25 -2.00 11.59
C HIS A 82 -11.09 -2.55 10.45
N ASP A 83 -10.44 -3.05 9.39
CA ASP A 83 -11.13 -3.58 8.24
C ASP A 83 -10.24 -4.50 7.39
N ARG A 84 -10.87 -5.22 6.45
CA ARG A 84 -10.21 -6.07 5.47
C ARG A 84 -10.83 -5.98 4.09
N GLN A 85 -9.99 -6.10 3.07
CA GLN A 85 -10.40 -6.13 1.67
C GLN A 85 -9.76 -7.33 0.97
N GLU A 86 -10.59 -8.13 0.30
CA GLU A 86 -10.12 -9.20 -0.57
C GLU A 86 -9.84 -8.66 -1.98
N ILE A 87 -8.65 -8.96 -2.50
CA ILE A 87 -8.20 -8.62 -3.83
C ILE A 87 -8.32 -9.88 -4.71
N PRO A 88 -9.30 -9.93 -5.64
CA PRO A 88 -9.62 -11.16 -6.36
C PRO A 88 -8.52 -11.63 -7.31
N VAL A 89 -7.74 -10.69 -7.86
CA VAL A 89 -6.64 -10.95 -8.79
C VAL A 89 -5.51 -9.96 -8.52
N THR A 90 -4.28 -10.47 -8.43
CA THR A 90 -3.05 -9.68 -8.39
C THR A 90 -1.88 -10.48 -8.96
N ASP A 91 -0.90 -9.76 -9.47
CA ASP A 91 0.42 -10.21 -9.89
C ASP A 91 1.54 -9.61 -9.02
N PHE A 92 1.19 -9.03 -7.87
CA PHE A 92 2.16 -8.40 -6.97
C PHE A 92 3.26 -9.39 -6.57
N PRO A 93 4.54 -9.03 -6.76
CA PRO A 93 5.63 -10.00 -6.70
C PRO A 93 6.07 -10.40 -5.29
N LEU A 94 5.61 -9.70 -4.24
CA LEU A 94 5.98 -9.99 -2.86
C LEU A 94 4.88 -10.75 -2.12
N PRO A 95 5.26 -11.69 -1.23
CA PRO A 95 4.29 -12.43 -0.42
C PRO A 95 3.63 -11.58 0.68
N GLU A 96 4.36 -10.60 1.24
CA GLU A 96 3.92 -9.63 2.25
C GLU A 96 4.71 -8.31 2.13
#